data_AF-A0A3D1B1A5-F1
#
_entry.id   AF-A0A3D1B1A5-F1
#
_cell.length_a   1.000
_cell.length_b   1.000
_cell.length_c   1.000
_cell.angle_alpha   90.00
_cell.angle_beta   90.00
_cell.angle_gamma   90.00
#
_symmetry.space_group_name_H-M   'P 1'
#
loop_
_entity.id
_entity.type
_entity.pdbx_description
1 polymer ?
#
loop_
_entity_poly.entity_id
_entity_poly.type
_entity_poly.pdbx_seq_one_letter_code
_entity_poly.pdbx_strand_id
1 'polypeptide(L)'
;MARAGVLLAQNAPVPPAVRPVHPRLILPDSELPRLQALLRDNALARKLLAELRREGEKLLNAPPLENRAFPRMPGESRRIVERIYLFGLLYRLEHETAYLTRAVRELAAAAEARDANPSNLAETAELMQALAIGYDWFWPELKLEERDLLRDAIVTKGLKTALPFYEKQSGWVTTAGSANMTGNTGMGMAALAVAGDEPELSAAILKHALNSMGRSFSGPEGGWIEGPGAWNYATRYVVSFLASLETASGGAYDPFILRGLERAARLRVYSRGPLGRTFAYGPGADFSGSSPEMFWLARRLHQPAFAWSEQRELARRPNPEALDLVWFLRDAAPPQPPAWPLDALFATQQRAFLRSSWDDPEAIFLAVKGGEGKGAHGHPDFGNFVLDALGLRWALEAENTLSVDGASQDPAAEIRIAGHDFTPALAWVALDLTRAYPSKVKLWQRRLGLVQRQAVMLEDRVRAIEPVEVAWSLLTDAEIAFGGQSALLNKGGAMLAAEIQTPRHAVFDVTPAGPNKRRLVASFGGKSADVDLNILLTPYKAGQPQPKIA
;
A
#
# COMPACT_ATOMS: atom_id res chain seq x y z
N MET A 1 5.02 26.51 -4.76
CA MET A 1 4.38 26.62 -6.09
C MET A 1 3.86 25.25 -6.47
N ALA A 2 2.53 25.09 -6.48
CA ALA A 2 1.88 23.81 -6.78
C ALA A 2 2.24 23.37 -8.21
N ARG A 3 2.83 22.18 -8.36
CA ARG A 3 2.99 21.55 -9.67
C ARG A 3 1.59 21.25 -10.20
N ALA A 4 1.17 22.01 -11.20
CA ALA A 4 -0.07 21.78 -11.92
C ALA A 4 -0.06 20.33 -12.44
N GLY A 5 -1.02 19.53 -11.96
CA GLY A 5 -1.33 18.25 -12.59
C GLY A 5 -1.67 18.53 -14.05
N VAL A 6 -0.99 17.85 -14.97
CA VAL A 6 -1.26 17.98 -16.40
C VAL A 6 -2.68 17.45 -16.64
N LEU A 7 -3.62 18.35 -16.87
CA LEU A 7 -4.96 18.01 -17.36
C LEU A 7 -4.82 17.68 -18.85
N LEU A 8 -4.53 16.43 -19.18
CA LEU A 8 -4.68 15.96 -20.56
C LEU A 8 -6.18 15.81 -20.81
N ALA A 9 -6.78 16.81 -21.45
CA ALA A 9 -8.12 16.70 -22.00
C ALA A 9 -8.12 15.55 -23.02
N GLN A 10 -8.80 14.45 -22.69
CA GLN A 10 -9.13 13.38 -23.63
C GLN A 10 -10.65 13.33 -23.78
N ASN A 11 -11.11 12.99 -24.99
CA ASN A 11 -12.53 12.85 -25.32
C ASN A 11 -13.26 12.09 -24.21
N ALA A 12 -14.30 12.70 -23.65
CA ALA A 12 -15.03 12.13 -22.53
C ALA A 12 -15.51 10.71 -22.88
N PRO A 13 -15.20 9.68 -22.09
CA PRO A 13 -15.70 8.34 -22.33
C PRO A 13 -17.22 8.37 -22.30
N VAL A 14 -17.86 7.87 -23.37
CA VAL A 14 -19.30 7.61 -23.38
C VAL A 14 -19.54 6.50 -22.34
N PRO A 15 -20.43 6.70 -21.35
CA PRO A 15 -20.76 5.65 -20.40
C PRO A 15 -21.22 4.40 -21.15
N PRO A 16 -20.64 3.21 -20.87
CA PRO A 16 -21.03 2.00 -21.59
C PRO A 16 -22.47 1.61 -21.24
N ALA A 17 -23.14 0.94 -22.18
CA ALA A 17 -24.43 0.33 -21.89
C ALA A 17 -24.28 -0.70 -20.77
N VAL A 18 -25.21 -0.68 -19.82
CA VAL A 18 -25.20 -1.57 -18.65
C VAL A 18 -26.09 -2.78 -18.93
N ARG A 19 -25.59 -3.98 -18.59
CA ARG A 19 -26.35 -5.23 -18.69
C ARG A 19 -27.63 -5.14 -17.86
N PRO A 20 -28.78 -5.60 -18.38
CA PRO A 20 -30.06 -5.44 -17.68
C PRO A 20 -30.25 -6.40 -16.49
N VAL A 21 -29.45 -7.47 -16.40
CA VAL A 21 -29.59 -8.52 -15.39
C VAL A 21 -28.69 -8.24 -14.18
N HIS A 22 -29.23 -8.51 -12.99
CA HIS A 22 -28.50 -8.54 -11.72
C HIS A 22 -28.26 -9.99 -11.27
N PRO A 23 -27.18 -10.28 -10.50
CA PRO A 23 -26.10 -9.37 -10.12
C PRO A 23 -25.16 -9.03 -11.28
N ARG A 24 -24.72 -7.77 -11.37
CA ARG A 24 -23.82 -7.28 -12.43
C ARG A 24 -22.55 -6.61 -11.92
N LEU A 25 -22.46 -6.27 -10.62
CA LEU A 25 -21.29 -5.60 -10.05
C LEU A 25 -20.31 -6.62 -9.46
N ILE A 26 -19.04 -6.58 -9.91
CA ILE A 26 -17.88 -7.34 -9.40
C ILE A 26 -17.95 -8.86 -9.63
N LEU A 27 -19.04 -9.50 -9.21
CA LEU A 27 -19.25 -10.94 -9.24
C LEU A 27 -20.62 -11.22 -9.90
N PRO A 28 -20.74 -11.22 -11.23
CA PRO A 28 -21.95 -11.74 -11.88
C PRO A 28 -22.07 -13.25 -11.66
N ASP A 29 -23.29 -13.81 -11.75
CA ASP A 29 -23.52 -15.26 -11.54
C ASP A 29 -22.70 -16.16 -12.48
N SER A 30 -22.36 -15.65 -13.67
CA SER A 30 -21.47 -16.33 -14.61
C SER A 30 -20.06 -16.62 -14.07
N GLU A 31 -19.62 -15.91 -13.02
CA GLU A 31 -18.32 -16.12 -12.37
C GLU A 31 -18.38 -17.12 -11.19
N LEU A 32 -19.57 -17.48 -10.69
CA LEU A 32 -19.70 -18.42 -9.57
C LEU A 32 -19.10 -19.81 -9.85
N PRO A 33 -19.26 -20.40 -11.06
CA PRO A 33 -18.60 -21.68 -11.39
C PRO A 33 -17.08 -21.64 -11.22
N ARG A 34 -16.44 -20.48 -11.51
CA ARG A 34 -14.99 -20.29 -11.32
C ARG A 34 -14.62 -20.33 -9.84
N LEU A 35 -15.37 -19.63 -8.98
CA LEU A 35 -15.16 -19.66 -7.52
C LEU A 35 -15.36 -21.06 -6.96
N GLN A 36 -16.39 -21.78 -7.40
CA GLN A 36 -16.64 -23.16 -6.96
C GLN A 36 -15.49 -24.10 -7.38
N ALA A 37 -14.97 -23.97 -8.60
CA ALA A 37 -13.80 -24.72 -9.04
C ALA A 37 -12.55 -24.38 -8.21
N LEU A 38 -12.34 -23.11 -7.91
CA LEU A 38 -11.26 -22.67 -7.03
C LEU A 38 -11.35 -23.32 -5.64
N LEU A 39 -12.53 -23.34 -5.03
CA LEU A 39 -12.76 -23.93 -3.70
C LEU A 39 -12.55 -25.45 -3.68
N ARG A 40 -12.85 -26.16 -4.78
CA ARG A 40 -12.56 -27.60 -4.91
C ARG A 40 -11.07 -27.89 -4.97
N ASP A 41 -10.28 -27.05 -5.64
CA ASP A 41 -8.90 -27.40 -6.00
C ASP A 41 -7.84 -26.71 -5.14
N ASN A 42 -8.14 -25.59 -4.47
CA ASN A 42 -7.15 -24.76 -3.80
C ASN A 42 -7.33 -24.73 -2.27
N ALA A 43 -6.29 -25.18 -1.55
CA ALA A 43 -6.31 -25.26 -0.09
C ALA A 43 -6.37 -23.88 0.60
N LEU A 44 -5.68 -22.87 0.05
CA LEU A 44 -5.72 -21.52 0.60
C LEU A 44 -7.12 -20.93 0.44
N ALA A 45 -7.75 -21.07 -0.74
CA ALA A 45 -9.12 -20.60 -0.96
C ALA A 45 -10.13 -21.24 0.02
N ARG A 46 -10.01 -22.54 0.32
CA ARG A 46 -10.82 -23.20 1.36
C ARG A 46 -10.57 -22.65 2.75
N LYS A 47 -9.31 -22.36 3.09
CA LYS A 47 -8.96 -21.73 4.36
C LYS A 47 -9.60 -20.35 4.48
N LEU A 48 -9.54 -19.53 3.42
CA LEU A 48 -10.18 -18.21 3.37
C LEU A 48 -11.69 -18.33 3.59
N LEU A 49 -12.37 -19.25 2.89
CA LEU A 49 -13.81 -19.45 3.08
C LEU A 49 -14.15 -19.88 4.51
N ALA A 50 -13.36 -20.77 5.11
CA ALA A 50 -13.56 -21.19 6.50
C ALA A 50 -13.38 -20.03 7.50
N GLU A 51 -12.44 -19.12 7.26
CA GLU A 51 -12.24 -17.90 8.04
C GLU A 51 -13.40 -16.91 7.86
N LEU A 52 -13.85 -16.71 6.62
CA LEU A 52 -15.00 -15.86 6.32
C LEU A 52 -16.28 -16.39 6.98
N ARG A 53 -16.53 -17.71 6.96
CA ARG A 53 -17.65 -18.33 7.68
C ARG A 53 -17.62 -18.04 9.16
N ARG A 54 -16.47 -18.23 9.83
CA ARG A 54 -16.33 -17.95 11.27
C ARG A 54 -16.65 -16.49 11.60
N GLU A 55 -16.19 -15.55 10.77
CA GLU A 55 -16.53 -14.14 10.98
C GLU A 55 -18.03 -13.88 10.67
N GLY A 56 -18.60 -14.53 9.65
CA GLY A 56 -20.02 -14.49 9.33
C GLY A 56 -20.90 -14.93 10.49
N GLU A 57 -20.65 -16.12 11.05
CA GLU A 57 -21.36 -16.69 12.21
C GLU A 57 -21.31 -15.76 13.44
N LYS A 58 -20.13 -15.17 13.70
CA LYS A 58 -19.96 -14.18 14.76
C LYS A 58 -20.80 -12.94 14.51
N LEU A 59 -20.84 -12.44 13.27
CA LEU A 59 -21.54 -11.22 12.91
C LEU A 59 -23.06 -11.38 12.77
N LEU A 60 -23.56 -12.60 12.54
CA LEU A 60 -24.99 -12.91 12.62
C LEU A 60 -25.56 -12.56 14.01
N ASN A 61 -24.77 -12.77 15.06
CA ASN A 61 -25.13 -12.49 16.45
C ASN A 61 -24.83 -11.05 16.89
N ALA A 62 -24.10 -10.28 16.08
CA ALA A 62 -23.78 -8.89 16.40
C ALA A 62 -24.95 -7.95 16.03
N PRO A 63 -25.19 -6.87 16.79
CA PRO A 63 -26.21 -5.89 16.43
C PRO A 63 -25.90 -5.30 15.04
N PRO A 64 -26.95 -4.93 14.28
CA PRO A 64 -26.79 -4.07 13.12
C PRO A 64 -26.00 -2.83 13.49
N LEU A 65 -25.18 -2.35 12.55
CA LEU A 65 -24.54 -1.07 12.75
C LEU A 65 -25.63 0.00 12.61
N GLU A 66 -26.10 0.51 13.74
CA GLU A 66 -27.10 1.57 13.76
C GLU A 66 -26.47 2.85 13.21
N ASN A 67 -26.88 3.26 12.01
CA ASN A 67 -26.46 4.51 11.39
C ASN A 67 -27.25 5.70 11.99
N ARG A 68 -27.21 5.84 13.32
CA ARG A 68 -28.14 6.71 14.08
C ARG A 68 -27.53 7.98 14.67
N ALA A 69 -26.23 8.24 14.56
CA ALA A 69 -25.68 9.46 15.14
C ALA A 69 -24.59 10.11 14.27
N PHE A 70 -24.71 11.43 14.11
CA PHE A 70 -23.63 12.30 13.67
C PHE A 70 -23.03 13.02 14.90
N PRO A 71 -21.71 13.19 15.00
CA PRO A 71 -20.68 12.71 14.06
C PRO A 71 -20.52 11.18 14.13
N ARG A 72 -20.35 10.54 12.97
CA ARG A 72 -20.06 9.11 12.88
C ARG A 72 -18.66 8.82 13.42
N MET A 73 -18.44 7.63 13.96
CA MET A 73 -17.08 7.19 14.24
C MET A 73 -16.36 6.90 12.92
N PRO A 74 -15.13 7.38 12.71
CA PRO A 74 -14.36 7.05 11.50
C PRO A 74 -14.34 5.54 11.24
N GLY A 75 -14.70 5.14 10.02
CA GLY A 75 -14.68 3.73 9.58
C GLY A 75 -15.97 2.94 9.81
N GLU A 76 -17.07 3.54 10.28
CA GLU A 76 -18.38 2.85 10.37
C GLU A 76 -18.94 2.45 9.00
N SER A 77 -18.93 3.35 8.02
CA SER A 77 -19.40 3.05 6.65
C SER A 77 -18.57 1.93 6.01
N ARG A 78 -17.25 1.93 6.20
CA ARG A 78 -16.38 0.82 5.79
C ARG A 78 -16.76 -0.52 6.42
N ARG A 79 -17.07 -0.56 7.72
CA ARG A 79 -17.54 -1.79 8.38
C ARG A 79 -18.85 -2.31 7.79
N ILE A 80 -19.75 -1.41 7.38
CA ILE A 80 -20.99 -1.80 6.67
C ILE A 80 -20.63 -2.42 5.31
N VAL A 81 -19.78 -1.77 4.52
CA VAL A 81 -19.31 -2.31 3.22
C VAL A 81 -18.72 -3.71 3.37
N GLU A 82 -17.82 -3.90 4.35
CA GLU A 82 -17.18 -5.19 4.64
C GLU A 82 -18.20 -6.27 5.03
N ARG A 83 -19.20 -5.94 5.86
CA ARG A 83 -20.28 -6.85 6.24
C ARG A 83 -21.16 -7.24 5.04
N ILE A 84 -21.52 -6.29 4.18
CA ILE A 84 -22.35 -6.57 3.01
C ILE A 84 -21.62 -7.47 2.01
N TYR A 85 -20.34 -7.22 1.73
CA TYR A 85 -19.55 -8.14 0.90
C TYR A 85 -19.45 -9.54 1.51
N LEU A 86 -19.23 -9.63 2.83
CA LEU A 86 -19.13 -10.91 3.53
C LEU A 86 -20.43 -11.71 3.44
N PHE A 87 -21.55 -11.12 3.90
CA PHE A 87 -22.84 -11.80 3.88
C PHE A 87 -23.29 -12.12 2.46
N GLY A 88 -23.05 -11.20 1.52
CA GLY A 88 -23.37 -11.39 0.11
C GLY A 88 -22.59 -12.56 -0.51
N LEU A 89 -21.29 -12.66 -0.21
CA LEU A 89 -20.47 -13.75 -0.72
C LEU A 89 -20.89 -15.10 -0.12
N LEU A 90 -21.07 -15.17 1.21
CA LEU A 90 -21.48 -16.40 1.89
C LEU A 90 -22.85 -16.88 1.41
N TYR A 91 -23.83 -15.97 1.33
CA TYR A 91 -25.15 -16.29 0.79
C TYR A 91 -25.07 -16.81 -0.65
N ARG A 92 -24.29 -16.16 -1.52
CA ARG A 92 -24.20 -16.55 -2.94
C ARG A 92 -23.40 -17.84 -3.19
N LEU A 93 -22.56 -18.25 -2.24
CA LEU A 93 -21.85 -19.54 -2.32
C LEU A 93 -22.61 -20.70 -1.68
N GLU A 94 -23.40 -20.43 -0.63
CA GLU A 94 -23.92 -21.48 0.26
C GLU A 94 -25.45 -21.47 0.37
N HIS A 95 -26.11 -20.42 -0.10
CA HIS A 95 -27.55 -20.19 -0.03
C HIS A 95 -28.13 -20.21 1.39
N GLU A 96 -27.30 -19.93 2.40
CA GLU A 96 -27.74 -19.83 3.79
C GLU A 96 -28.49 -18.50 4.02
N THR A 97 -29.81 -18.60 4.16
CA THR A 97 -30.74 -17.46 4.22
C THR A 97 -30.55 -16.56 5.44
N ALA A 98 -29.84 -17.03 6.47
CA ALA A 98 -29.47 -16.21 7.63
C ALA A 98 -28.59 -15.01 7.22
N TYR A 99 -27.65 -15.22 6.28
CA TYR A 99 -26.79 -14.14 5.78
C TYR A 99 -27.56 -13.12 4.94
N LEU A 100 -28.47 -13.59 4.06
CA LEU A 100 -29.38 -12.71 3.31
C LEU A 100 -30.22 -11.85 4.26
N THR A 101 -30.92 -12.50 5.20
CA THR A 101 -31.75 -11.83 6.20
C THR A 101 -30.97 -10.77 6.97
N ARG A 102 -29.75 -11.12 7.39
CA ARG A 102 -28.87 -10.23 8.13
C ARG A 102 -28.40 -9.04 7.28
N ALA A 103 -28.07 -9.27 6.02
CA ALA A 103 -27.64 -8.24 5.09
C ALA A 103 -28.76 -7.25 4.75
N VAL A 104 -29.98 -7.74 4.47
CA VAL A 104 -31.15 -6.88 4.23
C VAL A 104 -31.41 -5.96 5.43
N ARG A 105 -31.26 -6.47 6.66
CA ARG A 105 -31.38 -5.65 7.88
C ARG A 105 -30.30 -4.58 7.99
N GLU A 106 -29.04 -4.86 7.62
CA GLU A 106 -27.99 -3.82 7.57
C GLU A 106 -28.32 -2.77 6.50
N LEU A 107 -28.75 -3.21 5.32
CA LEU A 107 -29.04 -2.34 4.17
C LEU A 107 -30.23 -1.43 4.45
N ALA A 108 -31.29 -1.93 5.07
CA ALA A 108 -32.44 -1.12 5.49
C ALA A 108 -32.01 -0.05 6.50
N ALA A 109 -31.24 -0.42 7.52
CA ALA A 109 -30.71 0.53 8.51
C ALA A 109 -29.78 1.58 7.86
N ALA A 110 -28.95 1.17 6.90
CA ALA A 110 -28.10 2.07 6.12
C ALA A 110 -28.91 3.03 5.23
N ALA A 111 -29.98 2.53 4.60
CA ALA A 111 -30.87 3.29 3.74
C ALA A 111 -31.73 4.29 4.52
N GLU A 112 -32.15 3.95 5.74
CA GLU A 112 -32.99 4.81 6.60
C GLU A 112 -32.21 5.92 7.33
N ALA A 113 -30.89 5.82 7.40
CA ALA A 113 -30.04 6.79 8.09
C ALA A 113 -30.34 8.25 7.69
N ARG A 114 -30.46 9.13 8.69
CA ARG A 114 -30.75 10.54 8.46
C ARG A 114 -29.56 11.21 7.79
N ASP A 115 -29.81 11.59 6.54
CA ASP A 115 -29.04 12.45 5.64
C ASP A 115 -27.63 11.97 5.24
N ALA A 116 -27.43 11.87 3.93
CA ALA A 116 -26.09 11.94 3.35
C ALA A 116 -25.53 13.32 3.69
N ASN A 117 -24.50 13.38 4.54
CA ASN A 117 -23.92 14.65 4.95
C ASN A 117 -23.23 15.31 3.73
N PRO A 118 -23.76 16.43 3.19
CA PRO A 118 -23.12 17.12 2.07
C PRO A 118 -21.77 17.73 2.47
N SER A 119 -21.47 17.80 3.77
CA SER A 119 -20.22 18.29 4.35
C SER A 119 -19.18 17.19 4.56
N ASN A 120 -19.56 15.90 4.49
CA ASN A 120 -18.64 14.75 4.61
C ASN A 120 -19.01 13.65 3.61
N LEU A 121 -18.79 13.95 2.33
CA LEU A 121 -19.26 13.14 1.20
C LEU A 121 -18.44 11.87 0.95
N ALA A 122 -17.25 11.74 1.53
CA ALA A 122 -16.47 10.49 1.45
C ALA A 122 -17.21 9.35 2.17
N GLU A 123 -17.81 9.62 3.32
CA GLU A 123 -18.66 8.66 4.04
C GLU A 123 -19.94 8.35 3.27
N THR A 124 -20.54 9.35 2.60
CA THR A 124 -21.68 9.14 1.71
C THR A 124 -21.31 8.19 0.57
N ALA A 125 -20.13 8.35 -0.03
CA ALA A 125 -19.69 7.48 -1.12
C ALA A 125 -19.39 6.04 -0.67
N GLU A 126 -18.80 5.84 0.52
CA GLU A 126 -18.65 4.50 1.10
C GLU A 126 -20.02 3.84 1.36
N LEU A 127 -20.97 4.59 1.91
CA LEU A 127 -22.33 4.10 2.12
C LEU A 127 -23.03 3.75 0.80
N MET A 128 -22.87 4.58 -0.23
CA MET A 128 -23.41 4.31 -1.57
C MET A 128 -22.83 3.03 -2.16
N GLN A 129 -21.56 2.72 -1.90
CA GLN A 129 -20.98 1.45 -2.32
C GLN A 129 -21.66 0.25 -1.61
N ALA A 130 -21.90 0.34 -0.30
CA ALA A 130 -22.60 -0.72 0.43
C ALA A 130 -24.01 -0.96 -0.12
N LEU A 131 -24.77 0.12 -0.35
CA LEU A 131 -26.11 0.05 -0.92
C LEU A 131 -26.08 -0.49 -2.36
N ALA A 132 -25.12 -0.07 -3.18
CA ALA A 132 -24.97 -0.53 -4.55
C ALA A 132 -24.72 -2.05 -4.62
N ILE A 133 -23.77 -2.56 -3.83
CA ILE A 133 -23.48 -4.00 -3.77
C ILE A 133 -24.66 -4.77 -3.19
N GLY A 134 -25.29 -4.27 -2.13
CA GLY A 134 -26.46 -4.92 -1.53
C GLY A 134 -27.65 -5.01 -2.48
N TYR A 135 -28.00 -3.89 -3.11
CA TYR A 135 -29.05 -3.83 -4.13
C TYR A 135 -28.78 -4.81 -5.27
N ASP A 136 -27.54 -4.84 -5.78
CA ASP A 136 -27.17 -5.67 -6.93
C ASP A 136 -27.06 -7.16 -6.61
N TRP A 137 -26.33 -7.53 -5.55
CA TRP A 137 -26.05 -8.93 -5.22
C TRP A 137 -27.26 -9.67 -4.65
N PHE A 138 -28.16 -8.97 -3.97
CA PHE A 138 -29.38 -9.55 -3.42
C PHE A 138 -30.61 -9.31 -4.30
N TRP A 139 -30.48 -8.59 -5.41
CA TRP A 139 -31.60 -8.23 -6.31
C TRP A 139 -32.61 -9.37 -6.53
N PRO A 140 -32.20 -10.62 -6.88
CA PRO A 140 -33.15 -11.70 -7.14
C PRO A 140 -34.06 -12.03 -5.96
N GLU A 141 -33.57 -11.81 -4.73
CA GLU A 141 -34.20 -12.20 -3.47
C GLU A 141 -34.92 -11.06 -2.76
N LEU A 142 -34.54 -9.81 -3.05
CA LEU A 142 -35.17 -8.63 -2.46
C LEU A 142 -36.65 -8.54 -2.88
N LYS A 143 -37.52 -8.28 -1.91
CA LYS A 143 -38.92 -7.93 -2.16
C LYS A 143 -39.02 -6.58 -2.87
N LEU A 144 -40.16 -6.31 -3.49
CA LEU A 144 -40.38 -5.05 -4.20
C LEU A 144 -40.14 -3.83 -3.29
N GLU A 145 -40.65 -3.88 -2.06
CA GLU A 145 -40.50 -2.79 -1.09
C GLU A 145 -39.05 -2.58 -0.65
N GLU A 146 -38.29 -3.67 -0.54
CA GLU A 146 -36.86 -3.62 -0.20
C GLU A 146 -36.04 -3.06 -1.38
N ARG A 147 -36.37 -3.47 -2.61
CA ARG A 147 -35.77 -2.90 -3.84
C ARG A 147 -36.03 -1.41 -3.96
N ASP A 148 -37.28 -1.00 -3.73
CA ASP A 148 -37.69 0.41 -3.77
C ASP A 148 -36.97 1.22 -2.69
N LEU A 149 -36.92 0.73 -1.45
CA LEU A 149 -36.20 1.39 -0.36
C LEU A 149 -34.73 1.65 -0.70
N LEU A 150 -34.03 0.63 -1.21
CA LEU A 150 -32.62 0.74 -1.55
C LEU A 150 -32.39 1.63 -2.77
N ARG A 151 -33.21 1.50 -3.83
CA ARG A 151 -33.17 2.38 -5.01
C ARG A 151 -33.36 3.84 -4.59
N ASP A 152 -34.42 4.11 -3.83
CA ASP A 152 -34.77 5.47 -3.44
C ASP A 152 -33.68 6.09 -2.57
N ALA A 153 -33.05 5.31 -1.67
CA ALA A 153 -31.89 5.76 -0.90
C ALA A 153 -30.69 6.08 -1.81
N ILE A 154 -30.35 5.19 -2.75
CA ILE A 154 -29.27 5.42 -3.73
C ILE A 154 -29.52 6.70 -4.54
N VAL A 155 -30.72 6.87 -5.06
CA VAL A 155 -31.08 7.97 -5.95
C VAL A 155 -31.14 9.29 -5.19
N THR A 156 -31.89 9.34 -4.08
CA THR A 156 -32.19 10.60 -3.39
C THR A 156 -31.04 11.07 -2.50
N LYS A 157 -30.40 10.15 -1.76
CA LYS A 157 -29.31 10.48 -0.81
C LYS A 157 -27.92 10.40 -1.46
N GLY A 158 -27.79 9.65 -2.55
CA GLY A 158 -26.53 9.52 -3.29
C GLY A 158 -26.51 10.40 -4.54
N LEU A 159 -27.10 9.89 -5.61
CA LEU A 159 -26.92 10.43 -6.96
C LEU A 159 -27.44 11.87 -7.12
N LYS A 160 -28.67 12.16 -6.66
CA LYS A 160 -29.26 13.51 -6.70
C LYS A 160 -28.53 14.49 -5.78
N THR A 161 -28.02 14.03 -4.63
CA THR A 161 -27.18 14.84 -3.75
C THR A 161 -25.82 15.16 -4.39
N ALA A 162 -25.24 14.22 -5.13
CA ALA A 162 -23.93 14.38 -5.75
C ALA A 162 -23.94 15.22 -7.04
N LEU A 163 -25.02 15.16 -7.82
CA LEU A 163 -25.10 15.80 -9.14
C LEU A 163 -24.75 17.31 -9.12
N PRO A 164 -25.26 18.15 -8.19
CA PRO A 164 -24.91 19.57 -8.15
C PRO A 164 -23.43 19.84 -7.93
N PHE A 165 -22.69 18.97 -7.23
CA PHE A 165 -21.24 19.12 -7.04
C PHE A 165 -20.48 18.87 -8.33
N TYR A 166 -20.93 17.90 -9.12
CA TYR A 166 -20.37 17.63 -10.45
C TYR A 166 -20.63 18.77 -11.43
N GLU A 167 -21.86 19.28 -11.49
CA GLU A 167 -22.25 20.39 -12.36
C GLU A 167 -21.50 21.69 -12.02
N LYS A 168 -21.37 21.98 -10.71
CA LYS A 168 -20.69 23.20 -10.23
C LYS A 168 -19.16 23.07 -10.17
N GLN A 169 -18.60 21.89 -10.45
CA GLN A 169 -17.17 21.59 -10.25
C GLN A 169 -16.71 22.01 -8.84
N SER A 170 -17.38 21.51 -7.81
CA SER A 170 -17.10 21.87 -6.41
C SER A 170 -16.92 20.63 -5.52
N GLY A 171 -16.42 20.83 -4.30
CA GLY A 171 -16.17 19.73 -3.36
C GLY A 171 -15.08 18.77 -3.84
N TRP A 172 -15.33 17.46 -3.73
CA TRP A 172 -14.35 16.42 -4.11
C TRP A 172 -14.05 16.41 -5.61
N VAL A 173 -14.96 16.93 -6.44
CA VAL A 173 -14.84 16.89 -7.91
C VAL A 173 -13.59 17.61 -8.40
N THR A 174 -13.12 18.62 -7.64
CA THR A 174 -11.95 19.43 -7.96
C THR A 174 -10.74 19.19 -7.06
N THR A 175 -10.87 18.39 -5.99
CA THR A 175 -9.74 18.08 -5.12
C THR A 175 -8.80 17.06 -5.78
N ALA A 176 -7.50 17.16 -5.50
CA ALA A 176 -6.55 16.08 -5.78
C ALA A 176 -6.44 15.22 -4.53
N GLY A 177 -6.42 13.88 -4.68
CA GLY A 177 -6.24 12.95 -3.57
C GLY A 177 -7.35 11.91 -3.41
N SER A 178 -7.38 11.25 -2.26
CA SER A 178 -8.26 10.11 -1.96
C SER A 178 -9.74 10.49 -1.91
N ALA A 179 -10.09 11.70 -1.43
CA ALA A 179 -11.48 12.17 -1.39
C ALA A 179 -12.13 12.23 -2.79
N ASN A 180 -11.38 12.67 -3.80
CA ASN A 180 -11.84 12.67 -5.18
C ASN A 180 -12.17 11.25 -5.67
N MET A 181 -11.26 10.31 -5.41
CA MET A 181 -11.43 8.93 -5.85
C MET A 181 -12.62 8.27 -5.18
N THR A 182 -12.63 8.21 -3.85
CA THR A 182 -13.68 7.54 -3.08
C THR A 182 -15.05 8.10 -3.45
N GLY A 183 -15.16 9.44 -3.54
CA GLY A 183 -16.38 10.14 -3.97
C GLY A 183 -16.88 9.68 -5.33
N ASN A 184 -16.01 9.71 -6.34
CA ASN A 184 -16.35 9.31 -7.70
C ASN A 184 -16.70 7.83 -7.82
N THR A 185 -15.94 6.96 -7.16
CA THR A 185 -16.09 5.51 -7.26
C THR A 185 -17.36 4.99 -6.57
N GLY A 186 -17.70 5.54 -5.40
CA GLY A 186 -18.91 5.15 -4.68
C GLY A 186 -20.17 5.56 -5.44
N MET A 187 -20.20 6.80 -5.94
CA MET A 187 -21.30 7.30 -6.78
C MET A 187 -21.39 6.57 -8.12
N GLY A 188 -20.26 6.25 -8.74
CA GLY A 188 -20.20 5.47 -9.97
C GLY A 188 -20.76 4.06 -9.80
N MET A 189 -20.39 3.34 -8.73
CA MET A 189 -20.97 2.02 -8.44
C MET A 189 -22.47 2.08 -8.18
N ALA A 190 -22.94 3.09 -7.45
CA ALA A 190 -24.36 3.31 -7.22
C ALA A 190 -25.14 3.60 -8.51
N ALA A 191 -24.57 4.41 -9.42
CA ALA A 191 -25.14 4.63 -10.74
C ALA A 191 -25.20 3.33 -11.57
N LEU A 192 -24.18 2.49 -11.53
CA LEU A 192 -24.24 1.17 -12.19
C LEU A 192 -25.32 0.26 -11.58
N ALA A 193 -25.54 0.33 -10.27
CA ALA A 193 -26.55 -0.47 -9.59
C ALA A 193 -27.96 -0.12 -10.05
N VAL A 194 -28.30 1.16 -10.22
CA VAL A 194 -29.67 1.59 -10.57
C VAL A 194 -29.84 1.99 -12.04
N ALA A 195 -28.85 1.75 -12.91
CA ALA A 195 -28.87 2.17 -14.31
C ALA A 195 -30.08 1.65 -15.13
N GLY A 196 -30.68 0.53 -14.72
CA GLY A 196 -31.90 0.01 -15.34
C GLY A 196 -33.17 0.78 -14.96
N ASP A 197 -33.20 1.35 -13.76
CA ASP A 197 -34.34 2.11 -13.22
C ASP A 197 -34.20 3.62 -13.50
N GLU A 198 -32.98 4.14 -13.52
CA GLU A 198 -32.65 5.57 -13.60
C GLU A 198 -31.56 5.83 -14.68
N PRO A 199 -31.85 5.57 -15.97
CA PRO A 199 -30.82 5.52 -17.01
C PRO A 199 -30.16 6.89 -17.27
N GLU A 200 -30.91 7.99 -17.33
CA GLU A 200 -30.36 9.32 -17.63
C GLU A 200 -29.48 9.84 -16.48
N LEU A 201 -29.97 9.73 -15.24
CA LEU A 201 -29.24 10.15 -14.05
C LEU A 201 -27.95 9.32 -13.89
N SER A 202 -28.05 8.00 -14.09
CA SER A 202 -26.91 7.10 -13.99
C SER A 202 -25.86 7.42 -15.05
N ALA A 203 -26.27 7.65 -16.30
CA ALA A 203 -25.37 8.04 -17.38
C ALA A 203 -24.66 9.38 -17.08
N ALA A 204 -25.38 10.37 -16.53
CA ALA A 204 -24.80 11.65 -16.14
C ALA A 204 -23.74 11.48 -15.04
N ILE A 205 -24.06 10.76 -13.96
CA ILE A 205 -23.12 10.51 -12.85
C ILE A 205 -21.90 9.74 -13.34
N LEU A 206 -22.06 8.68 -14.13
CA LEU A 206 -20.94 7.90 -14.66
C LEU A 206 -20.00 8.75 -15.52
N LYS A 207 -20.57 9.59 -16.40
CA LYS A 207 -19.78 10.53 -17.21
C LYS A 207 -18.98 11.47 -16.32
N HIS A 208 -19.60 12.04 -15.28
CA HIS A 208 -18.90 12.96 -14.38
C HIS A 208 -17.82 12.28 -13.53
N ALA A 209 -18.13 11.12 -12.95
CA ALA A 209 -17.18 10.36 -12.14
C ALA A 209 -15.95 9.95 -12.96
N LEU A 210 -16.14 9.40 -14.15
CA LEU A 210 -15.04 9.00 -15.05
C LEU A 210 -14.15 10.18 -15.44
N ASN A 211 -14.73 11.35 -15.71
CA ASN A 211 -13.97 12.56 -16.05
C ASN A 211 -13.22 13.16 -14.85
N SER A 212 -13.70 12.94 -13.63
CA SER A 212 -13.11 13.53 -12.42
C SER A 212 -11.93 12.70 -11.89
N MET A 213 -11.95 11.37 -12.00
CA MET A 213 -10.96 10.44 -11.42
C MET A 213 -9.53 10.52 -11.98
N GLY A 214 -9.25 11.37 -12.98
CA GLY A 214 -7.90 11.56 -13.53
C GLY A 214 -6.97 12.45 -12.68
N ARG A 215 -7.50 13.13 -11.66
CA ARG A 215 -6.82 14.26 -11.00
C ARG A 215 -5.88 13.88 -9.85
N SER A 216 -5.86 12.61 -9.44
CA SER A 216 -5.17 12.19 -8.20
C SER A 216 -3.85 11.43 -8.38
N PHE A 217 -3.45 11.11 -9.62
CA PHE A 217 -2.14 10.48 -9.89
C PHE A 217 -1.05 11.53 -10.05
N SER A 218 0.13 11.28 -9.46
CA SER A 218 1.31 12.11 -9.63
C SER A 218 2.47 11.35 -10.25
N GLY A 219 3.20 12.03 -11.14
CA GLY A 219 4.47 11.56 -11.70
C GLY A 219 4.38 10.39 -12.69
N PRO A 220 5.49 10.10 -13.40
CA PRO A 220 5.59 9.00 -14.37
C PRO A 220 5.66 7.62 -13.71
N GLU A 221 5.71 7.53 -12.39
CA GLU A 221 5.83 6.28 -11.63
C GLU A 221 4.55 5.92 -10.85
N GLY A 222 3.44 6.63 -11.11
CA GLY A 222 2.15 6.35 -10.44
C GLY A 222 2.18 6.68 -8.96
N GLY A 223 2.97 7.68 -8.57
CA GLY A 223 3.04 8.17 -7.21
C GLY A 223 1.70 8.70 -6.72
N TRP A 224 1.35 8.37 -5.47
CA TRP A 224 0.18 8.96 -4.82
C TRP A 224 0.58 10.24 -4.11
N ILE A 225 -0.14 11.34 -4.38
CA ILE A 225 0.19 12.66 -3.80
C ILE A 225 0.09 12.69 -2.27
N GLU A 226 -0.69 11.78 -1.67
CA GLU A 226 -0.90 11.66 -0.22
C GLU A 226 -0.09 10.51 0.43
N GLY A 227 0.74 9.80 -0.34
CA GLY A 227 1.59 8.70 0.15
C GLY A 227 0.92 7.31 0.20
N PRO A 228 1.64 6.27 0.68
CA PRO A 228 1.24 4.86 0.51
C PRO A 228 0.03 4.39 1.33
N GLY A 229 -0.24 4.99 2.50
CA GLY A 229 -1.43 4.64 3.29
C GLY A 229 -2.73 5.08 2.59
N ALA A 230 -2.75 6.30 2.07
CA ALA A 230 -3.83 6.81 1.23
C ALA A 230 -3.96 6.04 -0.09
N TRP A 231 -2.87 5.45 -0.60
CA TRP A 231 -2.90 4.58 -1.77
C TRP A 231 -3.73 3.31 -1.55
N ASN A 232 -3.51 2.57 -0.46
CA ASN A 232 -4.28 1.34 -0.17
C ASN A 232 -5.77 1.64 -0.11
N TYR A 233 -6.12 2.71 0.61
CA TYR A 233 -7.49 3.16 0.78
C TYR A 233 -8.12 3.54 -0.56
N ALA A 234 -7.50 4.40 -1.36
CA ALA A 234 -8.03 4.81 -2.65
C ALA A 234 -8.13 3.64 -3.65
N THR A 235 -7.13 2.76 -3.68
CA THR A 235 -7.07 1.61 -4.60
C THR A 235 -8.25 0.67 -4.40
N ARG A 236 -8.67 0.44 -3.15
CA ARG A 236 -9.84 -0.38 -2.82
C ARG A 236 -11.10 0.06 -3.57
N TYR A 237 -11.43 1.34 -3.48
CA TYR A 237 -12.66 1.85 -4.09
C TYR A 237 -12.55 1.93 -5.62
N VAL A 238 -11.37 2.32 -6.13
CA VAL A 238 -11.14 2.44 -7.57
C VAL A 238 -11.24 1.08 -8.24
N VAL A 239 -10.54 0.07 -7.73
CA VAL A 239 -10.59 -1.27 -8.32
C VAL A 239 -11.98 -1.88 -8.18
N SER A 240 -12.69 -1.65 -7.07
CA SER A 240 -14.10 -2.07 -6.94
C SER A 240 -15.00 -1.45 -8.01
N PHE A 241 -14.84 -0.15 -8.29
CA PHE A 241 -15.61 0.54 -9.34
C PHE A 241 -15.22 0.05 -10.73
N LEU A 242 -13.93 -0.11 -11.03
CA LEU A 242 -13.47 -0.61 -12.33
C LEU A 242 -13.93 -2.05 -12.59
N ALA A 243 -13.83 -2.92 -11.58
CA ALA A 243 -14.33 -4.29 -11.65
C ALA A 243 -15.84 -4.32 -11.89
N SER A 244 -16.59 -3.43 -11.21
CA SER A 244 -18.03 -3.26 -11.42
C SER A 244 -18.35 -2.77 -12.82
N LEU A 245 -17.62 -1.78 -13.33
CA LEU A 245 -17.82 -1.22 -14.66
C LEU A 245 -17.56 -2.28 -15.75
N GLU A 246 -16.48 -3.06 -15.61
CA GLU A 246 -16.12 -4.14 -16.53
C GLU A 246 -17.21 -5.23 -16.56
N THR A 247 -17.65 -5.70 -15.39
CA THR A 247 -18.67 -6.74 -15.27
C THR A 247 -20.06 -6.27 -15.68
N ALA A 248 -20.42 -5.02 -15.36
CA ALA A 248 -21.72 -4.45 -15.66
C ALA A 248 -21.87 -4.04 -17.13
N SER A 249 -20.80 -3.64 -17.81
CA SER A 249 -20.84 -3.32 -19.24
C SER A 249 -20.57 -4.53 -20.15
N GLY A 250 -19.97 -5.60 -19.60
CA GLY A 250 -19.56 -6.76 -20.35
C GLY A 250 -18.36 -6.54 -21.28
N GLY A 251 -17.59 -5.47 -21.06
CA GLY A 251 -16.43 -5.14 -21.89
C GLY A 251 -15.26 -4.57 -21.09
N ALA A 252 -14.07 -4.67 -21.67
CA ALA A 252 -12.86 -4.08 -21.14
C ALA A 252 -12.92 -2.56 -21.31
N TYR A 253 -13.19 -1.84 -20.21
CA TYR A 253 -12.86 -0.44 -20.12
C TYR A 253 -11.34 -0.33 -19.90
N ASP A 254 -10.63 0.45 -20.71
CA ASP A 254 -9.21 0.76 -20.52
C ASP A 254 -9.04 2.22 -20.03
N PRO A 255 -9.34 2.48 -18.74
CA PRO A 255 -9.10 3.80 -18.22
C PRO A 255 -7.60 4.04 -18.16
N PHE A 256 -7.18 5.23 -18.57
CA PHE A 256 -5.86 5.80 -18.28
C PHE A 256 -5.39 5.57 -16.83
N ILE A 257 -6.35 5.50 -15.90
CA ILE A 257 -6.18 5.18 -14.49
C ILE A 257 -5.46 3.84 -14.23
N LEU A 258 -5.60 2.84 -15.11
CA LEU A 258 -4.99 1.51 -14.95
C LEU A 258 -3.47 1.60 -14.95
N ARG A 259 -2.87 2.51 -15.74
CA ARG A 259 -1.41 2.71 -15.75
C ARG A 259 -0.91 3.26 -14.41
N GLY A 260 -1.68 4.15 -13.80
CA GLY A 260 -1.40 4.67 -12.46
C GLY A 260 -1.47 3.56 -11.40
N LEU A 261 -2.52 2.74 -11.46
CA LEU A 261 -2.70 1.59 -10.57
C LEU A 261 -1.61 0.53 -10.74
N GLU A 262 -1.22 0.20 -11.97
CA GLU A 262 -0.15 -0.77 -12.25
C GLU A 262 1.16 -0.34 -11.60
N ARG A 263 1.58 0.91 -11.81
CA ARG A 263 2.85 1.42 -11.28
C ARG A 263 2.86 1.45 -9.76
N ALA A 264 1.73 1.80 -9.15
CA ALA A 264 1.62 1.82 -7.71
C ALA A 264 1.52 0.40 -7.11
N ALA A 265 0.87 -0.54 -7.79
CA ALA A 265 0.92 -1.96 -7.47
C ALA A 265 2.36 -2.50 -7.55
N ARG A 266 3.18 -2.04 -8.52
CA ARG A 266 4.61 -2.36 -8.57
C ARG A 266 5.34 -1.85 -7.33
N LEU A 267 5.13 -0.59 -6.92
CA LEU A 267 5.73 -0.07 -5.69
C LEU A 267 5.41 -0.94 -4.48
N ARG A 268 4.15 -1.37 -4.33
CA ARG A 268 3.73 -2.29 -3.24
C ARG A 268 4.44 -3.64 -3.28
N VAL A 269 4.74 -4.19 -4.45
CA VAL A 269 5.52 -5.44 -4.57
C VAL A 269 7.00 -5.19 -4.24
N TYR A 270 7.60 -4.11 -4.75
CA TYR A 270 9.01 -3.79 -4.47
C TYR A 270 9.27 -3.42 -3.01
N SER A 271 8.32 -2.79 -2.33
CA SER A 271 8.50 -2.35 -0.94
C SER A 271 8.45 -3.48 0.10
N ARG A 272 8.08 -4.69 -0.31
CA ARG A 272 8.06 -5.88 0.54
C ARG A 272 9.37 -6.65 0.45
N GLY A 273 9.98 -6.87 1.62
CA GLY A 273 11.10 -7.77 1.79
C GLY A 273 10.67 -9.24 1.86
N PRO A 274 11.62 -10.19 1.90
CA PRO A 274 11.35 -11.63 1.94
C PRO A 274 10.51 -12.06 3.16
N LEU A 275 10.59 -11.28 4.25
CA LEU A 275 9.83 -11.48 5.48
C LEU A 275 8.34 -11.13 5.34
N GLY A 276 7.92 -10.54 4.22
CA GLY A 276 6.59 -9.93 4.05
C GLY A 276 6.44 -8.58 4.72
N ARG A 277 7.44 -8.14 5.48
CA ARG A 277 7.45 -6.82 6.11
C ARG A 277 7.73 -5.74 5.08
N THR A 278 7.10 -4.60 5.26
CA THR A 278 7.40 -3.40 4.48
C THR A 278 8.38 -2.49 5.19
N PHE A 279 8.94 -1.56 4.44
CA PHE A 279 9.63 -0.40 4.97
C PHE A 279 8.58 0.70 5.18
N ALA A 280 8.37 1.14 6.42
CA ALA A 280 7.29 2.07 6.72
C ALA A 280 7.62 3.49 6.23
N TYR A 281 6.55 4.24 5.94
CA TYR A 281 6.61 5.58 5.37
C TYR A 281 6.25 6.61 6.43
N GLY A 282 6.73 6.43 7.67
CA GLY A 282 6.38 7.23 8.84
C GLY A 282 5.76 6.37 9.97
N PRO A 283 4.89 6.92 10.84
CA PRO A 283 4.32 6.17 11.95
C PRO A 283 3.26 5.22 11.40
N GLY A 284 3.70 4.08 10.89
CA GLY A 284 2.89 3.06 10.25
C GLY A 284 3.41 1.68 10.64
N ALA A 285 2.54 0.68 10.58
CA ALA A 285 2.90 -0.69 10.91
C ALA A 285 3.96 -1.24 9.94
N ASP A 286 4.74 -2.23 10.40
CA ASP A 286 5.69 -3.05 9.63
C ASP A 286 5.06 -3.80 8.43
N PHE A 287 3.78 -3.54 8.11
CA PHE A 287 2.94 -4.26 7.19
C PHE A 287 2.07 -3.30 6.38
N SER A 288 1.91 -3.55 5.07
CA SER A 288 1.09 -2.73 4.17
C SER A 288 -0.39 -3.09 4.15
N GLY A 289 -0.85 -3.97 5.05
CA GLY A 289 -2.23 -4.45 5.13
C GLY A 289 -2.66 -5.26 3.90
N SER A 290 -3.87 -5.79 3.97
CA SER A 290 -4.54 -6.54 2.89
C SER A 290 -4.87 -5.67 1.68
N SER A 291 -4.76 -6.23 0.47
CA SER A 291 -5.26 -5.60 -0.76
C SER A 291 -5.73 -6.67 -1.76
N PRO A 292 -6.98 -7.14 -1.64
CA PRO A 292 -7.58 -8.07 -2.59
C PRO A 292 -7.50 -7.57 -4.03
N GLU A 293 -7.46 -6.25 -4.21
CA GLU A 293 -7.37 -5.55 -5.49
C GLU A 293 -6.15 -5.98 -6.31
N MET A 294 -5.07 -6.43 -5.66
CA MET A 294 -3.89 -6.95 -6.32
C MET A 294 -4.21 -8.19 -7.16
N PHE A 295 -5.18 -9.02 -6.76
CA PHE A 295 -5.62 -10.16 -7.58
C PHE A 295 -6.39 -9.71 -8.82
N TRP A 296 -7.28 -8.73 -8.69
CA TRP A 296 -8.00 -8.20 -9.84
C TRP A 296 -7.04 -7.55 -10.84
N LEU A 297 -6.09 -6.73 -10.34
CA LEU A 297 -5.04 -6.12 -11.15
C LEU A 297 -4.14 -7.18 -11.80
N ALA A 298 -3.76 -8.24 -11.08
CA ALA A 298 -2.99 -9.34 -11.63
C ALA A 298 -3.67 -9.97 -12.85
N ARG A 299 -4.99 -10.21 -12.76
CA ARG A 299 -5.78 -10.78 -13.87
C ARG A 299 -5.86 -9.81 -15.03
N ARG A 300 -6.24 -8.55 -14.73
CA ARG A 300 -6.57 -7.53 -15.72
C ARG A 300 -5.35 -7.03 -16.50
N LEU A 301 -4.17 -7.03 -15.86
CA LEU A 301 -2.91 -6.55 -16.41
C LEU A 301 -1.95 -7.69 -16.78
N HIS A 302 -2.37 -8.95 -16.60
CA HIS A 302 -1.51 -10.13 -16.80
C HIS A 302 -0.21 -10.07 -15.98
N GLN A 303 -0.31 -9.64 -14.72
CA GLN A 303 0.82 -9.48 -13.80
C GLN A 303 0.75 -10.54 -12.67
N PRO A 304 1.25 -11.78 -12.89
CA PRO A 304 1.17 -12.85 -11.89
C PRO A 304 1.95 -12.53 -10.59
N ALA A 305 2.94 -11.63 -10.68
CA ALA A 305 3.69 -11.08 -9.56
C ALA A 305 2.80 -10.38 -8.51
N PHE A 306 1.73 -9.71 -8.95
CA PHE A 306 0.79 -9.04 -8.05
C PHE A 306 0.02 -10.05 -7.20
N ALA A 307 -0.51 -11.10 -7.83
CA ALA A 307 -1.19 -12.19 -7.13
C ALA A 307 -0.24 -12.95 -6.20
N TRP A 308 0.99 -13.23 -6.62
CA TRP A 308 2.00 -13.88 -5.78
C TRP A 308 2.30 -13.09 -4.51
N SER A 309 2.48 -11.78 -4.65
CA SER A 309 2.76 -10.92 -3.50
C SER A 309 1.59 -10.96 -2.51
N GLU A 310 0.35 -10.88 -3.00
CA GLU A 310 -0.83 -10.90 -2.13
C GLU A 310 -1.13 -12.29 -1.53
N GLN A 311 -0.92 -13.41 -2.24
CA GLN A 311 -1.06 -14.74 -1.63
C GLN A 311 -0.10 -14.96 -0.44
N ARG A 312 1.14 -14.46 -0.53
CA ARG A 312 2.11 -14.54 0.58
C ARG A 312 1.68 -13.72 1.79
N GLU A 313 0.99 -12.61 1.55
CA GLU A 313 0.38 -11.78 2.59
C GLU A 313 -0.81 -12.52 3.23
N LEU A 314 -1.72 -13.05 2.41
CA LEU A 314 -2.85 -13.86 2.85
C LEU A 314 -2.44 -15.03 3.76
N ALA A 315 -1.39 -15.75 3.38
CA ALA A 315 -0.92 -16.91 4.12
C ALA A 315 -0.46 -16.56 5.55
N ARG A 316 -0.07 -15.31 5.81
CA ARG A 316 0.50 -14.85 7.08
C ARG A 316 -0.51 -14.15 7.98
N ARG A 317 -1.69 -13.77 7.47
CA ARG A 317 -2.71 -13.04 8.24
C ARG A 317 -3.87 -13.94 8.71
N PRO A 318 -4.55 -13.58 9.81
CA PRO A 318 -5.66 -14.37 10.35
C PRO A 318 -7.06 -14.00 9.81
N ASN A 319 -7.22 -12.80 9.24
CA ASN A 319 -8.53 -12.23 8.94
C ASN A 319 -8.63 -11.86 7.45
N PRO A 320 -9.15 -12.74 6.58
CA PRO A 320 -9.36 -12.45 5.16
C PRO A 320 -10.61 -11.59 4.93
N GLU A 321 -10.67 -10.93 3.78
CA GLU A 321 -11.83 -10.18 3.31
C GLU A 321 -12.57 -10.97 2.23
N ALA A 322 -13.85 -10.72 2.04
CA ALA A 322 -14.65 -11.41 1.04
C ALA A 322 -14.06 -11.27 -0.38
N LEU A 323 -13.55 -10.08 -0.71
CA LEU A 323 -12.96 -9.82 -2.02
C LEU A 323 -11.65 -10.59 -2.27
N ASP A 324 -10.96 -11.06 -1.23
CA ASP A 324 -9.79 -11.94 -1.41
C ASP A 324 -10.19 -13.23 -2.10
N LEU A 325 -11.32 -13.81 -1.69
CA LEU A 325 -11.83 -15.03 -2.29
C LEU A 325 -12.47 -14.75 -3.66
N VAL A 326 -13.20 -13.65 -3.80
CA VAL A 326 -13.82 -13.25 -5.07
C VAL A 326 -12.78 -13.09 -6.17
N TRP A 327 -11.71 -12.34 -5.90
CA TRP A 327 -10.70 -12.07 -6.91
C TRP A 327 -9.55 -13.07 -6.94
N PHE A 328 -9.47 -13.99 -5.97
CA PHE A 328 -8.37 -14.94 -5.85
C PHE A 328 -7.95 -15.54 -7.20
N LEU A 329 -6.66 -15.41 -7.49
CA LEU A 329 -6.05 -16.03 -8.66
C LEU A 329 -5.19 -17.20 -8.25
N ARG A 330 -5.41 -18.35 -8.90
CA ARG A 330 -4.61 -19.56 -8.73
C ARG A 330 -3.18 -19.36 -9.25
N ASP A 331 -3.07 -18.76 -10.43
CA ASP A 331 -1.83 -18.69 -11.20
C ASP A 331 -0.99 -17.48 -10.76
N ALA A 332 -0.48 -17.57 -9.54
CA ALA A 332 0.49 -16.65 -8.97
C ALA A 332 1.91 -17.15 -9.27
N ALA A 333 2.81 -16.24 -9.65
CA ALA A 333 4.22 -16.55 -9.87
C ALA A 333 5.10 -15.45 -9.28
N PRO A 334 6.28 -15.80 -8.72
CA PRO A 334 7.22 -14.81 -8.23
C PRO A 334 7.65 -13.86 -9.37
N PRO A 335 7.96 -12.59 -9.07
CA PRO A 335 8.55 -11.68 -10.05
C PRO A 335 9.81 -12.28 -10.68
N GLN A 336 9.98 -12.09 -12.00
CA GLN A 336 11.12 -12.62 -12.76
C GLN A 336 11.82 -11.50 -13.57
N PRO A 337 13.16 -11.40 -13.54
CA PRO A 337 13.92 -10.54 -14.44
C PRO A 337 13.77 -10.96 -15.92
N PRO A 338 13.90 -10.04 -16.90
CA PRO A 338 14.16 -8.61 -16.73
C PRO A 338 12.90 -7.77 -16.47
N ALA A 339 11.69 -8.34 -16.59
CA ALA A 339 10.44 -7.60 -16.40
C ALA A 339 10.31 -7.05 -14.97
N TRP A 340 10.83 -7.80 -14.00
CA TRP A 340 10.99 -7.43 -12.61
C TRP A 340 12.46 -7.51 -12.20
N PRO A 341 13.25 -6.46 -12.45
CA PRO A 341 14.61 -6.38 -11.96
C PRO A 341 14.68 -6.57 -10.44
N LEU A 342 15.84 -6.96 -9.93
CA LEU A 342 16.05 -7.09 -8.48
C LEU A 342 16.05 -5.73 -7.79
N ASP A 343 16.36 -4.67 -8.52
CA ASP A 343 16.50 -3.32 -8.01
C ASP A 343 15.52 -2.37 -8.67
N ALA A 344 14.98 -1.44 -7.89
CA ALA A 344 14.12 -0.39 -8.41
C ALA A 344 14.32 0.91 -7.65
N LEU A 345 14.38 2.00 -8.42
CA LEU A 345 14.28 3.37 -7.93
C LEU A 345 12.88 3.90 -8.26
N PHE A 346 12.19 4.42 -7.25
CA PHE A 346 10.97 5.19 -7.37
C PHE A 346 11.33 6.65 -7.09
N ALA A 347 11.74 7.38 -8.12
CA ALA A 347 12.29 8.73 -8.03
C ALA A 347 11.27 9.74 -7.49
N THR A 348 9.99 9.58 -7.79
CA THR A 348 8.91 10.44 -7.29
C THR A 348 8.79 10.33 -5.77
N GLN A 349 8.91 9.11 -5.23
CA GLN A 349 8.86 8.85 -3.79
C GLN A 349 10.23 8.98 -3.13
N GLN A 350 11.31 9.11 -3.91
CA GLN A 350 12.69 9.06 -3.42
C GLN A 350 12.90 7.80 -2.56
N ARG A 351 12.60 6.63 -3.14
CA ARG A 351 12.78 5.32 -2.52
C ARG A 351 13.55 4.40 -3.44
N ALA A 352 14.41 3.58 -2.88
CA ALA A 352 15.05 2.51 -3.61
C ALA A 352 14.91 1.18 -2.85
N PHE A 353 14.74 0.11 -3.63
CA PHE A 353 14.65 -1.25 -3.13
C PHE A 353 15.63 -2.11 -3.91
N LEU A 354 16.51 -2.80 -3.21
CA LEU A 354 17.51 -3.70 -3.77
C LEU A 354 17.36 -5.06 -3.12
N ARG A 355 17.52 -6.14 -3.88
CA ARG A 355 17.48 -7.50 -3.33
C ARG A 355 18.45 -8.47 -3.99
N SER A 356 18.77 -9.58 -3.33
CA SER A 356 19.54 -10.67 -3.93
C SER A 356 18.66 -11.67 -4.68
N SER A 357 17.39 -11.84 -4.28
CA SER A 357 16.40 -12.71 -4.93
C SER A 357 14.97 -12.27 -4.63
N TRP A 358 14.01 -12.65 -5.49
CA TRP A 358 12.58 -12.44 -5.27
C TRP A 358 11.92 -13.55 -4.44
N ASP A 359 12.32 -14.80 -4.61
CA ASP A 359 11.63 -15.97 -4.09
C ASP A 359 12.39 -16.71 -2.98
N ASP A 360 13.64 -16.33 -2.70
CA ASP A 360 14.40 -16.86 -1.57
C ASP A 360 13.96 -16.18 -0.25
N PRO A 361 13.45 -16.93 0.75
CA PRO A 361 13.10 -16.39 2.06
C PRO A 361 14.31 -15.87 2.86
N GLU A 362 15.54 -16.24 2.50
CA GLU A 362 16.78 -15.80 3.12
C GLU A 362 17.48 -14.66 2.36
N ALA A 363 16.87 -14.16 1.28
CA ALA A 363 17.43 -13.11 0.44
C ALA A 363 17.85 -11.87 1.24
N ILE A 364 18.93 -11.21 0.79
CA ILE A 364 19.27 -9.87 1.23
C ILE A 364 18.27 -8.91 0.59
N PHE A 365 17.64 -8.07 1.39
CA PHE A 365 16.76 -7.00 0.96
C PHE A 365 17.15 -5.71 1.67
N LEU A 366 17.38 -4.66 0.87
CA LEU A 366 17.76 -3.33 1.32
C LEU A 366 16.72 -2.34 0.80
N ALA A 367 16.06 -1.62 1.71
CA ALA A 367 15.19 -0.50 1.35
C ALA A 367 15.77 0.81 1.87
N VAL A 368 15.78 1.84 1.03
CA VAL A 368 16.47 3.11 1.28
C VAL A 368 15.49 4.28 1.20
N LYS A 369 15.59 5.21 2.15
CA LYS A 369 14.74 6.41 2.26
C LYS A 369 15.46 7.71 1.90
N GLY A 370 14.96 8.39 0.88
CA GLY A 370 15.09 9.84 0.72
C GLY A 370 13.75 10.55 0.96
N GLY A 371 13.50 11.61 0.23
CA GLY A 371 12.23 12.34 0.18
C GLY A 371 12.17 13.53 1.13
N GLU A 372 10.95 13.98 1.40
CA GLU A 372 10.68 15.16 2.22
C GLU A 372 10.34 14.77 3.67
N GLY A 373 10.79 15.60 4.61
CA GLY A 373 10.46 15.47 6.04
C GLY A 373 9.17 16.18 6.42
N LYS A 374 8.64 17.05 5.54
CA LYS A 374 7.39 17.79 5.73
C LYS A 374 6.16 17.00 5.25
N GLY A 375 5.06 17.10 6.00
CA GLY A 375 3.76 16.51 5.66
C GLY A 375 3.21 15.62 6.78
N ALA A 376 1.93 15.25 6.72
CA ALA A 376 1.25 14.47 7.76
C ALA A 376 1.89 13.09 8.05
N HIS A 377 2.76 12.61 7.16
CA HIS A 377 3.45 11.32 7.27
C HIS A 377 4.98 11.42 7.05
N GLY A 378 5.53 12.63 6.90
CA GLY A 378 6.98 12.85 6.77
C GLY A 378 7.68 12.70 8.12
N HIS A 379 8.87 12.09 8.11
CA HIS A 379 9.77 12.03 9.28
C HIS A 379 11.17 12.48 8.85
N PRO A 380 11.89 13.23 9.69
CA PRO A 380 13.25 13.68 9.40
C PRO A 380 14.29 12.58 9.66
N ASP A 381 14.03 11.36 9.18
CA ASP A 381 14.93 10.20 9.23
C ASP A 381 15.59 9.98 7.86
N PHE A 382 16.17 11.04 7.29
CA PHE A 382 16.73 10.96 5.96
C PHE A 382 17.99 10.08 5.88
N GLY A 383 18.09 9.34 4.78
CA GLY A 383 19.16 8.35 4.58
C GLY A 383 18.91 7.05 5.34
N ASN A 384 17.82 6.93 6.10
CA ASN A 384 17.46 5.71 6.80
C ASN A 384 17.29 4.52 5.82
N PHE A 385 17.55 3.32 6.33
CA PHE A 385 17.40 2.08 5.58
C PHE A 385 16.94 0.94 6.49
N VAL A 386 16.35 -0.09 5.90
CA VAL A 386 16.18 -1.40 6.57
C VAL A 386 16.94 -2.47 5.81
N LEU A 387 17.37 -3.49 6.55
CA LEU A 387 18.10 -4.63 6.02
C LEU A 387 17.43 -5.91 6.52
N ASP A 388 16.92 -6.71 5.59
CA ASP A 388 16.51 -8.09 5.86
C ASP A 388 17.54 -9.04 5.19
N ALA A 389 17.94 -10.11 5.87
CA ALA A 389 18.81 -11.16 5.35
C ALA A 389 18.70 -12.41 6.22
N LEU A 390 18.87 -13.60 5.64
CA LEU A 390 18.81 -14.88 6.36
C LEU A 390 17.52 -15.08 7.16
N GLY A 391 16.39 -14.62 6.60
CA GLY A 391 15.09 -14.74 7.25
C GLY A 391 14.86 -13.80 8.44
N LEU A 392 15.73 -12.80 8.64
CA LEU A 392 15.68 -11.88 9.78
C LEU A 392 15.86 -10.42 9.37
N ARG A 393 15.21 -9.50 10.09
CA ARG A 393 15.41 -8.05 9.93
C ARG A 393 16.56 -7.61 10.81
N TRP A 394 17.67 -7.15 10.25
CA TRP A 394 18.89 -6.77 10.96
C TRP A 394 18.94 -5.30 11.36
N ALA A 395 18.60 -4.41 10.42
CA ALA A 395 18.48 -2.98 10.66
C ALA A 395 16.98 -2.64 10.78
N LEU A 396 16.57 -2.24 12.00
CA LEU A 396 15.21 -1.84 12.32
C LEU A 396 14.97 -0.38 11.90
N GLU A 397 13.75 -0.02 11.57
CA GLU A 397 13.43 1.35 11.13
C GLU A 397 13.52 2.35 12.30
N ALA A 398 14.66 3.02 12.45
CA ALA A 398 14.85 4.09 13.43
C ALA A 398 16.15 4.89 13.18
N GLU A 399 16.17 5.70 12.12
CA GLU A 399 17.29 6.60 11.81
C GLU A 399 18.64 5.87 11.70
N ASN A 400 18.73 4.87 10.82
CA ASN A 400 20.00 4.19 10.53
C ASN A 400 20.88 5.10 9.65
N THR A 401 21.43 6.16 10.24
CA THR A 401 22.14 7.25 9.56
C THR A 401 23.17 7.93 10.47
N LEU A 402 23.90 8.92 9.92
CA LEU A 402 24.81 9.75 10.71
C LEU A 402 24.04 10.83 11.49
N SER A 403 24.48 11.10 12.72
CA SER A 403 24.14 12.31 13.47
C SER A 403 25.31 13.30 13.46
N VAL A 404 25.00 14.61 13.55
CA VAL A 404 26.00 15.70 13.54
C VAL A 404 25.85 16.56 14.80
N ASP A 405 26.87 16.55 15.67
CA ASP A 405 26.90 17.06 17.05
C ASP A 405 25.64 16.69 17.87
N GLY A 406 25.13 15.47 17.69
CA GLY A 406 23.92 14.99 18.37
C GLY A 406 22.62 15.75 18.01
N ALA A 407 22.64 16.60 16.98
CA ALA A 407 21.47 17.36 16.56
C ALA A 407 20.53 16.53 15.67
N SER A 408 19.22 16.79 15.74
CA SER A 408 18.24 16.27 14.78
C SER A 408 18.40 16.91 13.40
N GLN A 409 18.00 16.18 12.36
CA GLN A 409 17.99 16.68 10.99
C GLN A 409 16.91 17.78 10.82
N ASP A 410 17.13 18.70 9.88
CA ASP A 410 16.16 19.75 9.55
C ASP A 410 14.86 19.12 8.97
N PRO A 411 13.71 19.24 9.66
CA PRO A 411 12.44 18.69 9.16
C PRO A 411 11.99 19.33 7.85
N ALA A 412 12.51 20.51 7.49
CA ALA A 412 12.23 21.18 6.23
C ALA A 412 13.03 20.67 5.04
N ALA A 413 14.00 19.76 5.25
CA ALA A 413 14.83 19.27 4.18
C ALA A 413 14.06 18.39 3.19
N GLU A 414 14.52 18.44 1.93
CA GLU A 414 14.12 17.55 0.84
C GLU A 414 15.38 16.84 0.37
N ILE A 415 15.41 15.52 0.50
CA ILE A 415 16.56 14.68 0.18
C ILE A 415 16.27 13.89 -1.08
N ARG A 416 17.15 13.99 -2.07
CA ARG A 416 17.02 13.29 -3.35
C ARG A 416 18.03 12.17 -3.46
N ILE A 417 17.61 11.09 -4.09
CA ILE A 417 18.50 10.07 -4.65
C ILE A 417 19.12 10.71 -5.90
N ALA A 418 20.38 11.11 -5.75
CA ALA A 418 21.15 11.87 -6.72
C ALA A 418 21.85 10.99 -7.78
N GLY A 419 21.97 9.69 -7.52
CA GLY A 419 22.57 8.74 -8.46
C GLY A 419 22.22 7.29 -8.12
N HIS A 420 22.35 6.40 -9.10
CA HIS A 420 22.24 4.96 -8.91
C HIS A 420 22.97 4.24 -10.04
N ASP A 421 23.34 2.99 -9.79
CA ASP A 421 23.74 2.03 -10.81
C ASP A 421 23.35 0.62 -10.33
N PHE A 422 22.74 -0.18 -11.20
CA PHE A 422 22.17 -1.48 -10.83
C PHE A 422 22.81 -2.58 -11.68
N THR A 423 23.97 -3.06 -11.24
CA THR A 423 24.65 -4.21 -11.84
C THR A 423 24.61 -5.43 -10.91
N PRO A 424 24.83 -6.64 -11.42
CA PRO A 424 24.96 -7.83 -10.57
C PRO A 424 26.13 -7.73 -9.58
N ALA A 425 27.25 -7.12 -9.99
CA ALA A 425 28.46 -6.99 -9.18
C ALA A 425 28.35 -5.90 -8.10
N LEU A 426 27.70 -4.79 -8.43
CA LEU A 426 27.48 -3.68 -7.49
C LEU A 426 26.19 -2.96 -7.89
N ALA A 427 25.17 -3.04 -7.04
CA ALA A 427 23.95 -2.27 -7.18
C ALA A 427 23.84 -1.26 -6.05
N TRP A 428 23.68 0.03 -6.36
CA TRP A 428 23.71 1.08 -5.35
C TRP A 428 22.84 2.28 -5.72
N VAL A 429 22.50 3.06 -4.68
CA VAL A 429 21.91 4.39 -4.79
C VAL A 429 22.70 5.38 -3.95
N ALA A 430 22.77 6.64 -4.39
CA ALA A 430 23.41 7.72 -3.66
C ALA A 430 22.40 8.81 -3.31
N LEU A 431 22.41 9.27 -2.05
CA LEU A 431 21.62 10.39 -1.55
C LEU A 431 22.51 11.61 -1.35
N ASP A 432 21.96 12.80 -1.63
CA ASP A 432 22.52 14.06 -1.17
C ASP A 432 21.79 14.51 0.10
N LEU A 433 22.45 14.33 1.24
CA LEU A 433 21.96 14.64 2.58
C LEU A 433 22.44 16.01 3.08
N THR A 434 23.08 16.82 2.24
CA THR A 434 23.65 18.12 2.63
C THR A 434 22.60 19.02 3.32
N ARG A 435 21.36 18.98 2.83
CA ARG A 435 20.25 19.78 3.36
C ARG A 435 19.71 19.30 4.70
N ALA A 436 20.12 18.13 5.19
CA ALA A 436 19.71 17.64 6.51
C ALA A 436 20.32 18.49 7.65
N TYR A 437 21.48 19.13 7.41
CA TYR A 437 22.16 19.99 8.37
C TYR A 437 22.71 21.25 7.70
N PRO A 438 21.83 22.15 7.20
CA PRO A 438 22.23 23.24 6.29
C PRO A 438 23.19 24.26 6.92
N SER A 439 23.20 24.39 8.25
CA SER A 439 24.10 25.28 9.00
C SER A 439 25.40 24.62 9.45
N LYS A 440 25.59 23.32 9.23
CA LYS A 440 26.77 22.58 9.71
C LYS A 440 27.54 21.86 8.60
N VAL A 441 26.87 21.48 7.52
CA VAL A 441 27.42 20.60 6.49
C VAL A 441 27.43 21.31 5.13
N LYS A 442 28.61 21.34 4.49
CA LYS A 442 28.80 21.84 3.11
C LYS A 442 28.47 20.79 2.07
N LEU A 443 28.72 19.51 2.40
CA LEU A 443 28.47 18.37 1.54
C LEU A 443 28.21 17.15 2.41
N TRP A 444 27.15 16.40 2.12
CA TRP A 444 27.01 15.04 2.61
C TRP A 444 26.43 14.14 1.52
N GLN A 445 27.27 13.24 1.02
CA GLN A 445 26.88 12.20 0.07
C GLN A 445 26.85 10.86 0.79
N ARG A 446 25.75 10.13 0.65
CA ARG A 446 25.61 8.78 1.19
C ARG A 446 25.34 7.78 0.09
N ARG A 447 26.14 6.72 -0.02
CA ARG A 447 25.91 5.61 -0.95
C ARG A 447 25.51 4.34 -0.17
N LEU A 448 24.48 3.68 -0.64
CA LEU A 448 23.94 2.44 -0.07
C LEU A 448 23.74 1.43 -1.18
N GLY A 449 24.20 0.19 -0.99
CA GLY A 449 24.13 -0.79 -2.07
C GLY A 449 24.39 -2.24 -1.66
N LEU A 450 24.20 -3.14 -2.62
CA LEU A 450 24.54 -4.55 -2.54
C LEU A 450 25.82 -4.82 -3.35
N VAL A 451 26.82 -5.39 -2.69
CA VAL A 451 28.06 -5.86 -3.33
C VAL A 451 27.94 -7.34 -3.60
N GLN A 452 28.07 -7.73 -4.88
CA GLN A 452 27.97 -9.10 -5.37
C GLN A 452 26.72 -9.85 -4.89
N ARG A 453 25.65 -9.12 -4.51
CA ARG A 453 24.44 -9.64 -3.86
C ARG A 453 24.68 -10.43 -2.57
N GLN A 454 25.83 -10.27 -1.94
CA GLN A 454 26.27 -11.02 -0.75
C GLN A 454 26.53 -10.14 0.46
N ALA A 455 26.75 -8.83 0.28
CA ALA A 455 26.94 -7.88 1.37
C ALA A 455 26.27 -6.54 1.08
N VAL A 456 26.05 -5.76 2.12
CA VAL A 456 25.57 -4.38 2.04
C VAL A 456 26.75 -3.44 2.25
N MET A 457 26.91 -2.49 1.33
CA MET A 457 27.88 -1.41 1.42
C MET A 457 27.18 -0.13 1.85
N LEU A 458 27.80 0.58 2.80
CA LEU A 458 27.43 1.91 3.24
C LEU A 458 28.64 2.83 3.14
N GLU A 459 28.51 3.92 2.42
CA GLU A 459 29.55 4.95 2.35
C GLU A 459 28.94 6.31 2.66
N ASP A 460 29.59 7.06 3.55
CA ASP A 460 29.21 8.42 3.88
C ASP A 460 30.42 9.34 3.72
N ARG A 461 30.26 10.36 2.88
CA ARG A 461 31.25 11.43 2.69
C ARG A 461 30.67 12.74 3.18
N VAL A 462 31.19 13.25 4.28
CA VAL A 462 30.76 14.51 4.91
C VAL A 462 31.89 15.53 4.85
N ARG A 463 31.55 16.77 4.45
CA ARG A 463 32.40 17.95 4.61
C ARG A 463 31.64 18.98 5.41
N ALA A 464 32.17 19.37 6.55
CA ALA A 464 31.56 20.29 7.48
C ALA A 464 31.96 21.76 7.20
N ILE A 465 31.15 22.70 7.68
CA ILE A 465 31.47 24.13 7.61
C ILE A 465 32.62 24.44 8.58
N GLU A 466 32.47 23.96 9.81
CA GLU A 466 33.47 23.90 10.88
C GLU A 466 33.58 22.45 11.38
N PRO A 467 34.66 22.04 12.06
CA PRO A 467 34.75 20.68 12.60
C PRO A 467 33.55 20.31 13.48
N VAL A 468 32.91 19.19 13.17
CA VAL A 468 31.72 18.66 13.87
C VAL A 468 31.99 17.25 14.39
N GLU A 469 31.31 16.87 15.45
CA GLU A 469 31.27 15.48 15.90
C GLU A 469 30.25 14.70 15.04
N VAL A 470 30.64 13.53 14.55
CA VAL A 470 29.78 12.67 13.75
C VAL A 470 29.69 11.30 14.42
N ALA A 471 28.52 10.69 14.39
CA ALA A 471 28.34 9.30 14.80
C ALA A 471 27.39 8.58 13.84
N TRP A 472 27.80 7.43 13.32
CA TRP A 472 26.91 6.56 12.54
C TRP A 472 26.18 5.61 13.47
N SER A 473 24.90 5.32 13.21
CA SER A 473 24.19 4.32 14.00
C SER A 473 23.33 3.35 13.17
N LEU A 474 23.16 2.15 13.72
CA LEU A 474 22.23 1.12 13.24
C LEU A 474 21.46 0.55 14.43
N LEU A 475 20.13 0.67 14.42
CA LEU A 475 19.25 0.08 15.43
C LEU A 475 19.00 -1.41 15.14
N THR A 476 19.18 -2.24 16.16
CA THR A 476 18.94 -3.69 16.08
C THR A 476 18.48 -4.26 17.42
N ASP A 477 17.85 -5.43 17.37
CA ASP A 477 17.57 -6.30 18.51
C ASP A 477 18.54 -7.49 18.60
N ALA A 478 19.61 -7.48 17.78
CA ALA A 478 20.66 -8.49 17.84
C ALA A 478 21.48 -8.42 19.13
N GLU A 479 22.08 -9.54 19.50
CA GLU A 479 23.25 -9.54 20.36
C GLU A 479 24.44 -9.01 19.58
N ILE A 480 25.28 -8.17 20.21
CA ILE A 480 26.41 -7.53 19.55
C ILE A 480 27.68 -7.81 20.34
N ALA A 481 28.66 -8.40 19.68
CA ALA A 481 30.05 -8.40 20.10
C ALA A 481 30.82 -7.43 19.22
N PHE A 482 31.68 -6.58 19.78
CA PHE A 482 32.41 -5.58 19.00
C PHE A 482 33.80 -5.33 19.56
N GLY A 483 34.69 -4.82 18.71
CA GLY A 483 36.05 -4.44 19.06
C GLY A 483 36.74 -3.71 17.91
N GLY A 484 37.22 -2.49 18.17
CA GLY A 484 37.87 -1.66 17.16
C GLY A 484 36.97 -1.42 15.95
N GLN A 485 37.43 -1.77 14.76
CA GLN A 485 36.72 -1.57 13.48
C GLN A 485 35.73 -2.69 13.13
N SER A 486 35.54 -3.68 14.00
CA SER A 486 34.69 -4.85 13.72
C SER A 486 33.60 -5.02 14.76
N ALA A 487 32.41 -5.39 14.31
CA ALA A 487 31.31 -5.82 15.14
C ALA A 487 30.63 -7.04 14.53
N LEU A 488 30.07 -7.88 15.38
CA LEU A 488 29.40 -9.10 14.99
C LEU A 488 28.04 -9.14 15.69
N LEU A 489 26.99 -9.08 14.87
CA LEU A 489 25.62 -9.16 15.34
C LEU A 489 25.14 -10.61 15.20
N ASN A 490 24.50 -11.15 16.24
CA ASN A 490 23.99 -12.52 16.28
C ASN A 490 22.48 -12.52 16.58
N LYS A 491 21.74 -13.33 15.82
CA LYS A 491 20.34 -13.66 16.06
C LYS A 491 20.14 -15.16 15.85
N GLY A 492 20.22 -15.93 16.94
CA GLY A 492 19.91 -17.36 16.91
C GLY A 492 20.74 -18.18 15.91
N GLY A 493 22.02 -17.85 15.71
CA GLY A 493 22.92 -18.55 14.79
C GLY A 493 22.93 -17.99 13.36
N ALA A 494 22.09 -17.02 13.04
CA ALA A 494 22.33 -16.12 11.92
C ALA A 494 23.28 -15.01 12.39
N MET A 495 24.21 -14.62 11.52
CA MET A 495 25.27 -13.66 11.82
C MET A 495 25.24 -12.50 10.82
N LEU A 496 25.58 -11.30 11.28
CA LEU A 496 25.89 -10.15 10.43
C LEU A 496 27.23 -9.56 10.91
N ALA A 497 28.28 -9.75 10.13
CA ALA A 497 29.55 -9.07 10.35
C ALA A 497 29.44 -7.62 9.87
N ALA A 498 29.88 -6.67 10.69
CA ALA A 498 29.99 -5.27 10.37
C ALA A 498 31.47 -4.85 10.45
N GLU A 499 31.98 -4.24 9.40
CA GLU A 499 33.39 -3.87 9.28
C GLU A 499 33.50 -2.42 8.82
N ILE A 500 34.16 -1.56 9.61
CA ILE A 500 34.59 -0.24 9.17
C ILE A 500 35.82 -0.44 8.28
N GLN A 501 35.68 -0.16 6.99
CA GLN A 501 36.79 -0.19 6.04
C GLN A 501 37.59 1.12 6.07
N THR A 502 36.90 2.24 6.26
CA THR A 502 37.49 3.57 6.47
C THR A 502 36.60 4.40 7.40
N PRO A 503 37.17 5.34 8.18
CA PRO A 503 38.61 5.56 8.38
C PRO A 503 39.19 4.65 9.47
N ARG A 504 40.50 4.43 9.47
CA ARG A 504 41.16 3.46 10.38
C ARG A 504 41.07 3.77 11.87
N HIS A 505 40.80 5.03 12.22
CA HIS A 505 40.67 5.48 13.59
C HIS A 505 39.23 5.39 14.10
N ALA A 506 38.26 5.13 13.23
CA ALA A 506 36.88 4.95 13.66
C ALA A 506 36.69 3.58 14.31
N VAL A 507 35.87 3.54 15.35
CA VAL A 507 35.63 2.33 16.13
C VAL A 507 34.14 2.15 16.41
N PHE A 508 33.73 0.89 16.50
CA PHE A 508 32.39 0.54 16.93
C PHE A 508 32.24 0.61 18.45
N ASP A 509 31.06 1.02 18.88
CA ASP A 509 30.53 0.96 20.23
C ASP A 509 29.05 0.55 20.19
N VAL A 510 28.44 0.29 21.35
CA VAL A 510 27.04 -0.07 21.47
C VAL A 510 26.36 0.78 22.53
N THR A 511 25.24 1.41 22.14
CA THR A 511 24.39 2.16 23.08
C THR A 511 23.03 1.50 23.26
N PRO A 512 22.47 1.46 24.49
CA PRO A 512 21.11 0.99 24.72
C PRO A 512 20.08 1.86 24.00
N ALA A 513 19.04 1.25 23.41
CA ALA A 513 18.00 1.94 22.67
C ALA A 513 16.57 1.51 23.06
N GLY A 514 16.43 0.89 24.24
CA GLY A 514 15.18 0.41 24.80
C GLY A 514 15.21 -1.08 25.15
N PRO A 515 14.07 -1.65 25.59
CA PRO A 515 13.99 -3.06 25.92
C PRO A 515 14.37 -3.94 24.72
N ASN A 516 15.39 -4.79 24.91
CA ASN A 516 15.93 -5.68 23.88
C ASN A 516 16.41 -4.98 22.59
N LYS A 517 16.65 -3.67 22.61
CA LYS A 517 17.11 -2.90 21.45
C LYS A 517 18.40 -2.15 21.76
N ARG A 518 19.30 -2.12 20.79
CA ARG A 518 20.64 -1.51 20.89
C ARG A 518 20.97 -0.80 19.59
N ARG A 519 21.78 0.24 19.67
CA ARG A 519 22.41 0.85 18.49
C ARG A 519 23.85 0.40 18.41
N LEU A 520 24.24 -0.20 17.29
CA LEU A 520 25.65 -0.25 16.89
C LEU A 520 26.03 1.16 16.44
N VAL A 521 27.08 1.73 17.02
CA VAL A 521 27.52 3.10 16.75
C VAL A 521 28.94 3.09 16.23
N ALA A 522 29.23 3.76 15.11
CA ALA A 522 30.61 4.04 14.71
C ALA A 522 30.98 5.47 15.12
N SER A 523 32.04 5.61 15.91
CA SER A 523 32.56 6.88 16.42
C SER A 523 33.94 7.18 15.84
N PHE A 524 34.30 8.46 15.74
CA PHE A 524 35.51 8.93 15.05
C PHE A 524 36.56 9.55 15.99
N GLY A 525 36.36 9.45 17.31
CA GLY A 525 37.33 9.91 18.32
C GLY A 525 37.46 11.42 18.49
N GLY A 526 36.60 12.23 17.84
CA GLY A 526 36.59 13.68 17.99
C GLY A 526 35.84 14.41 16.88
N LYS A 527 35.96 15.73 16.87
CA LYS A 527 35.39 16.57 15.81
C LYS A 527 36.26 16.54 14.55
N SER A 528 35.63 16.49 13.38
CA SER A 528 36.32 16.53 12.09
C SER A 528 35.62 17.47 11.11
N ALA A 529 36.40 18.10 10.25
CA ALA A 529 35.88 18.85 9.10
C ALA A 529 35.55 17.94 7.92
N ASP A 530 36.20 16.78 7.83
CA ASP A 530 36.03 15.80 6.75
C ASP A 530 35.85 14.40 7.32
N VAL A 531 34.80 13.70 6.89
CA VAL A 531 34.53 12.32 7.26
C VAL A 531 34.34 11.51 5.97
N ASP A 532 35.05 10.39 5.87
CA ASP A 532 34.93 9.41 4.79
C ASP A 532 34.78 8.01 5.42
N LEU A 533 33.52 7.66 5.68
CA LEU A 533 33.13 6.42 6.33
C LEU A 533 32.75 5.39 5.27
N ASN A 534 33.30 4.18 5.37
CA ASN A 534 32.84 3.03 4.61
C ASN A 534 32.62 1.86 5.57
N ILE A 535 31.41 1.31 5.58
CA ILE A 535 31.01 0.14 6.36
C ILE A 535 30.50 -0.96 5.43
N LEU A 536 31.04 -2.16 5.61
CA LEU A 536 30.55 -3.37 4.96
C LEU A 536 29.76 -4.22 5.96
N LEU A 537 28.54 -4.62 5.59
CA LEU A 537 27.71 -5.54 6.37
C LEU A 537 27.54 -6.86 5.61
N THR A 538 28.05 -7.97 6.17
CA THR A 538 28.06 -9.27 5.51
C THR A 538 27.25 -10.30 6.30
N PRO A 539 26.05 -10.69 5.84
CA PRO A 539 25.26 -11.74 6.48
C PRO A 539 25.82 -13.13 6.16
N TYR A 540 25.85 -14.01 7.17
CA TYR A 540 26.22 -15.42 7.01
C TYR A 540 25.64 -16.28 8.14
N LYS A 541 25.64 -17.61 7.99
CA LYS A 541 25.21 -18.54 9.05
C LYS A 541 26.39 -18.93 9.92
N ALA A 542 26.19 -19.01 11.24
CA ALA A 542 27.21 -19.48 12.16
C ALA A 542 27.71 -20.89 11.75
N GLY A 543 29.02 -21.09 11.80
CA GLY A 543 29.66 -22.33 11.33
C GLY A 543 29.89 -22.41 9.82
N GLN A 544 29.38 -21.45 9.04
CA GLN A 544 29.77 -21.27 7.64
C GLN A 544 30.82 -20.16 7.53
N PRO A 545 31.75 -20.24 6.56
CA PRO A 545 32.71 -19.16 6.33
C PRO A 545 31.97 -17.88 5.92
N GLN A 546 32.37 -16.74 6.49
CA GLN A 546 31.92 -15.43 6.03
C GLN A 546 32.24 -15.28 4.54
N PRO A 547 31.27 -14.85 3.71
CA PRO A 547 31.50 -14.53 2.31
C PRO A 547 32.70 -13.59 2.13
N LYS A 548 33.59 -13.92 1.20
CA LYS A 548 34.68 -13.03 0.81
C LYS A 548 34.15 -12.07 -0.24
N ILE A 549 33.99 -10.81 0.14
CA ILE A 549 33.60 -9.73 -0.77
C ILE A 549 34.88 -9.20 -1.42
N ALA A 550 34.91 -9.21 -2.75
CA ALA A 550 36.06 -8.79 -3.55
C ALA A 550 36.02 -7.30 -3.90
#